data_AF-A0A2D6KUZ2-F1
#
_entry.id   AF-A0A2D6KUZ2-F1
#
_cell.length_a   1.000
_cell.length_b   1.000
_cell.length_c   1.000
_cell.angle_alpha   90.00
_cell.angle_beta   90.00
_cell.angle_gamma   90.00
#
_symmetry.space_group_name_H-M   'P 1'
#
loop_
_entity.id
_entity.type
_entity.pdbx_description
1 polymer ?
#
loop_
_entity_poly.entity_id
_entity_poly.type
_entity_poly.pdbx_seq_one_letter_code
_entity_poly.pdbx_strand_id
1 'polypeptide(L)'
;VLAAGNPKFGRFDPYMPIAQQVDIQPTLLNRFDVIFMLRDMPDKSKDDAIASHVLTEHQNPSSQGSIDPALFRKYVAYSKQKVSPDLTDEAVKEIKNFYVSLRNAPTASDSAVRPIPITARQLSALVRLGEASAKTRLSDKVEKVDAERAISILKYYLMQAGFDQDTQSFDIDKIVTGVTASKRGKIIEMKNMIIDLENKVGKQIPVEELEKALEGKMEKADIDDALEKLAISGDVFHPKKGFIQLV
;
A
#
# COMPACT_ATOMS: atom_id res chain seq x y z
N VAL A 1 9.51 17.28 -0.28
CA VAL A 1 8.73 17.26 -1.54
C VAL A 1 7.47 16.47 -1.27
N LEU A 2 6.31 17.00 -1.65
CA LEU A 2 5.07 16.23 -1.69
C LEU A 2 4.77 15.96 -3.17
N ALA A 3 4.52 14.71 -3.51
CA ALA A 3 4.18 14.30 -4.86
C ALA A 3 2.93 13.42 -4.80
N ALA A 4 2.07 13.57 -5.79
CA ALA A 4 0.94 12.70 -6.03
C ALA A 4 1.11 12.12 -7.44
N GLY A 5 0.74 10.85 -7.60
CA GLY A 5 0.83 10.16 -8.87
C GLY A 5 -0.26 9.10 -8.95
N ASN A 6 -0.64 8.75 -10.17
CA ASN A 6 -1.64 7.73 -10.43
C ASN A 6 -0.96 6.41 -10.80
N PRO A 7 -1.58 5.26 -10.49
CA PRO A 7 -1.15 3.99 -11.06
C PRO A 7 -1.38 3.99 -12.58
N LYS A 8 -0.58 3.20 -13.32
CA LYS A 8 -0.59 3.14 -14.79
C LYS A 8 -1.97 2.89 -15.40
N PHE A 9 -2.80 2.09 -14.72
CA PHE A 9 -4.13 1.68 -15.21
C PHE A 9 -5.28 2.31 -14.40
N GLY A 10 -5.03 3.42 -13.70
CA GLY A 10 -6.06 4.14 -12.95
C GLY A 10 -6.49 3.50 -11.61
N ARG A 11 -6.25 2.20 -11.43
CA ARG A 11 -6.42 1.48 -10.15
C ARG A 11 -5.18 0.68 -9.80
N PHE A 12 -4.97 0.45 -8.50
CA PHE A 12 -3.92 -0.44 -8.02
C PHE A 12 -4.41 -1.89 -8.07
N ASP A 13 -3.70 -2.72 -8.82
CA ASP A 13 -3.84 -4.17 -8.80
C ASP A 13 -3.24 -4.71 -7.49
N PRO A 14 -4.02 -5.36 -6.61
CA PRO A 14 -3.51 -5.89 -5.36
C PRO A 14 -2.56 -7.09 -5.55
N TYR A 15 -2.54 -7.71 -6.73
CA TYR A 15 -1.72 -8.86 -7.08
C TYR A 15 -0.42 -8.49 -7.80
N MET A 16 -0.15 -7.20 -8.09
CA MET A 16 1.09 -6.76 -8.72
C MET A 16 1.96 -5.92 -7.76
N PRO A 17 3.31 -6.00 -7.80
CA PRO A 17 4.16 -5.11 -7.03
C PRO A 17 3.99 -3.64 -7.43
N ILE A 18 4.00 -2.76 -6.45
CA ILE A 18 3.73 -1.31 -6.61
C ILE A 18 4.76 -0.63 -7.50
N ALA A 19 6.03 -1.02 -7.38
CA ALA A 19 7.11 -0.48 -8.20
C ALA A 19 6.89 -0.71 -9.71
N GLN A 20 6.08 -1.71 -10.09
CA GLN A 20 5.74 -1.98 -11.50
C GLN A 20 4.50 -1.19 -11.97
N GLN A 21 3.61 -0.87 -11.02
CA GLN A 21 2.33 -0.20 -11.28
C GLN A 21 2.42 1.32 -11.32
N VAL A 22 3.53 1.90 -10.85
CA VAL A 22 3.77 3.34 -10.85
C VAL A 22 4.75 3.71 -11.96
N ASP A 23 4.47 4.75 -12.72
CA ASP A 23 5.35 5.25 -13.78
C ASP A 23 6.46 6.17 -13.22
N ILE A 24 7.22 5.66 -12.25
CA ILE A 24 8.35 6.36 -11.64
C ILE A 24 9.53 5.40 -11.60
N GLN A 25 10.70 5.87 -12.05
CA GLN A 25 11.91 5.07 -12.00
C GLN A 25 12.20 4.60 -10.55
N PRO A 26 12.61 3.34 -10.34
CA PRO A 26 12.92 2.81 -9.00
C PRO A 26 13.94 3.66 -8.21
N THR A 27 14.88 4.27 -8.91
CA THR A 27 15.88 5.19 -8.34
C THR A 27 15.25 6.45 -7.73
N LEU A 28 14.15 6.94 -8.29
CA LEU A 28 13.37 8.07 -7.78
C LEU A 28 12.40 7.64 -6.68
N LEU A 29 11.81 6.44 -6.76
CA LEU A 29 10.98 5.89 -5.67
C LEU A 29 11.79 5.77 -4.38
N ASN A 30 13.04 5.32 -4.49
CA ASN A 30 13.99 5.30 -3.37
C ASN A 30 14.37 6.69 -2.84
N ARG A 31 13.94 7.77 -3.52
CA ARG A 31 14.12 9.15 -3.06
C ARG A 31 12.95 9.71 -2.26
N PHE A 32 11.92 8.92 -1.98
CA PHE A 32 10.90 9.30 -1.03
C PHE A 32 11.19 8.66 0.34
N ASP A 33 10.81 9.35 1.40
CA ASP A 33 10.98 8.85 2.77
C ASP A 33 9.84 7.89 3.13
N VAL A 34 8.63 8.23 2.75
CA VAL A 34 7.41 7.41 2.89
C VAL A 34 6.58 7.55 1.62
N ILE A 35 5.93 6.46 1.20
CA ILE A 35 5.04 6.44 0.04
C ILE A 35 3.73 5.81 0.52
N PHE A 36 2.62 6.55 0.47
CA PHE A 36 1.32 6.02 0.84
C PHE A 36 0.52 5.65 -0.40
N MET A 37 -0.12 4.50 -0.34
CA MET A 37 -0.99 4.01 -1.39
C MET A 37 -2.43 4.11 -0.92
N LEU A 38 -3.22 4.81 -1.72
CA LEU A 38 -4.65 4.92 -1.53
C LEU A 38 -5.28 3.95 -2.51
N ARG A 39 -5.83 2.85 -1.97
CA ARG A 39 -6.58 1.86 -2.74
C ARG A 39 -8.06 2.13 -2.54
N ASP A 40 -8.78 2.20 -3.65
CA ASP A 40 -10.23 2.28 -3.67
C ASP A 40 -10.79 0.85 -3.71
N MET A 41 -11.13 0.33 -2.52
CA MET A 41 -11.73 -0.99 -2.35
C MET A 41 -13.17 -0.80 -1.84
N PRO A 42 -14.19 -1.32 -2.54
CA PRO A 42 -15.57 -1.24 -2.08
C PRO A 42 -15.72 -1.85 -0.69
N ASP A 43 -16.25 -1.07 0.25
CA ASP A 43 -16.48 -1.50 1.62
C ASP A 43 -17.77 -0.83 2.09
N LYS A 44 -18.85 -1.62 2.14
CA LYS A 44 -20.19 -1.11 2.45
C LYS A 44 -20.23 -0.24 3.72
N SER A 45 -19.47 -0.58 4.75
CA SER A 45 -19.47 0.18 6.00
C SER A 45 -18.69 1.48 5.88
N LYS A 46 -17.53 1.47 5.20
CA LYS A 46 -16.75 2.70 4.97
C LYS A 46 -17.45 3.62 3.97
N ASP A 47 -17.99 3.06 2.91
CA ASP A 47 -18.68 3.78 1.83
C ASP A 47 -19.93 4.48 2.37
N ASP A 48 -20.70 3.80 3.23
CA ASP A 48 -21.86 4.39 3.92
C ASP A 48 -21.45 5.55 4.84
N ALA A 49 -20.36 5.39 5.60
CA ALA A 49 -19.84 6.46 6.46
C ALA A 49 -19.34 7.67 5.66
N ILE A 50 -18.61 7.45 4.56
CA ILE A 50 -18.12 8.51 3.67
C ILE A 50 -19.30 9.23 3.01
N ALA A 51 -20.25 8.49 2.45
CA ALA A 51 -21.43 9.06 1.81
C ALA A 51 -22.25 9.90 2.80
N SER A 52 -22.51 9.36 3.98
CA SER A 52 -23.21 10.08 5.06
C SER A 52 -22.50 11.37 5.45
N HIS A 53 -21.18 11.33 5.60
CA HIS A 53 -20.39 12.50 5.95
C HIS A 53 -20.45 13.59 4.86
N VAL A 54 -20.19 13.23 3.61
CA VAL A 54 -20.21 14.16 2.46
C VAL A 54 -21.58 14.80 2.28
N LEU A 55 -22.65 14.02 2.37
CA LEU A 55 -24.02 14.53 2.25
C LEU A 55 -24.38 15.47 3.41
N THR A 56 -23.95 15.13 4.64
CA THR A 56 -24.17 15.99 5.82
C THR A 56 -23.46 17.34 5.67
N GLU A 57 -22.22 17.36 5.17
CA GLU A 57 -21.49 18.62 4.92
C GLU A 57 -22.16 19.48 3.84
N HIS A 58 -22.72 18.88 2.79
CA HIS A 58 -23.44 19.64 1.76
C HIS A 58 -24.80 20.17 2.25
N GLN A 59 -25.48 19.45 3.15
CA GLN A 59 -26.70 19.93 3.79
C GLN A 59 -26.42 21.03 4.83
N ASN A 60 -25.30 20.92 5.54
CA ASN A 60 -24.89 21.84 6.60
C ASN A 60 -23.45 22.33 6.37
N PRO A 61 -23.23 23.29 5.45
CA PRO A 61 -21.90 23.78 5.08
C PRO A 61 -21.16 24.53 6.21
N SER A 62 -21.80 24.67 7.37
CA SER A 62 -21.31 25.38 8.54
C SER A 62 -20.52 24.49 9.50
N SER A 63 -20.07 23.29 9.10
CA SER A 63 -19.21 22.44 9.92
C SER A 63 -17.84 23.12 10.12
N GLN A 64 -17.77 24.03 11.09
CA GLN A 64 -16.50 24.57 11.54
C GLN A 64 -15.73 23.46 12.25
N GLY A 65 -14.54 23.15 11.74
CA GLY A 65 -13.61 22.26 12.44
C GLY A 65 -13.37 22.75 13.88
N SER A 66 -13.04 21.84 14.78
CA SER A 66 -12.84 22.14 16.20
C SER A 66 -11.71 23.13 16.50
N ILE A 67 -10.86 23.42 15.50
CA ILE A 67 -9.70 24.30 15.62
C ILE A 67 -9.80 25.40 14.56
N ASP A 68 -9.65 26.66 14.99
CA ASP A 68 -9.55 27.80 14.10
C ASP A 68 -8.37 27.64 13.11
N PRO A 69 -8.62 27.71 11.79
CA PRO A 69 -7.56 27.62 10.78
C PRO A 69 -6.44 28.64 10.95
N ALA A 70 -6.74 29.86 11.42
CA ALA A 70 -5.73 30.88 11.62
C ALA A 70 -4.80 30.53 12.80
N LEU A 71 -5.37 30.05 13.91
CA LEU A 71 -4.61 29.51 15.03
C LEU A 71 -3.74 28.32 14.61
N PHE A 72 -4.28 27.36 13.86
CA PHE A 72 -3.51 26.19 13.42
C PHE A 72 -2.30 26.57 12.56
N ARG A 73 -2.46 27.51 11.62
CA ARG A 73 -1.33 28.02 10.81
C ARG A 73 -0.25 28.67 11.67
N LYS A 74 -0.65 29.48 12.65
CA LYS A 74 0.29 30.11 13.61
C LYS A 74 1.03 29.06 14.43
N TYR A 75 0.32 28.03 14.89
CA TYR A 75 0.88 26.91 15.63
C TYR A 75 1.95 26.19 14.81
N VAL A 76 1.63 25.75 13.59
CA VAL A 76 2.59 25.07 12.70
C VAL A 76 3.80 25.95 12.40
N ALA A 77 3.59 27.25 12.15
CA ALA A 77 4.68 28.20 11.91
C ALA A 77 5.60 28.32 13.14
N TYR A 78 5.02 28.44 14.34
CA TYR A 78 5.76 28.52 15.60
C TYR A 78 6.57 27.24 15.85
N SER A 79 5.94 26.06 15.76
CA SER A 79 6.60 24.76 15.93
C SER A 79 7.81 24.60 15.00
N LYS A 80 7.70 25.05 13.74
CA LYS A 80 8.80 24.94 12.77
C LYS A 80 9.96 25.89 13.04
N GLN A 81 9.69 27.10 13.54
CA GLN A 81 10.69 28.15 13.68
C GLN A 81 11.37 28.17 15.05
N LYS A 82 10.67 27.72 16.10
CA LYS A 82 11.11 27.90 17.49
C LYS A 82 11.54 26.60 18.17
N VAL A 83 11.28 25.46 17.55
CA VAL A 83 11.54 24.14 18.15
C VAL A 83 12.52 23.37 17.28
N SER A 84 13.66 22.99 17.86
CA SER A 84 14.67 22.14 17.24
C SER A 84 15.01 21.02 18.21
N PRO A 85 14.31 19.88 18.13
CA PRO A 85 14.45 18.83 19.12
C PRO A 85 15.72 18.00 18.93
N ASP A 86 16.38 17.65 20.03
CA ASP A 86 17.53 16.75 20.05
C ASP A 86 17.11 15.31 20.36
N LEU A 87 17.77 14.33 19.73
CA LEU A 87 17.48 12.93 19.98
C LEU A 87 17.92 12.50 21.39
N THR A 88 17.02 11.87 22.13
CA THR A 88 17.36 11.19 23.38
C THR A 88 17.98 9.82 23.11
N ASP A 89 18.80 9.33 24.05
CA ASP A 89 19.42 8.01 23.95
C ASP A 89 18.39 6.89 23.78
N GLU A 90 17.22 7.03 24.41
CA GLU A 90 16.09 6.10 24.28
C GLU A 90 15.54 6.07 22.86
N ALA A 91 15.29 7.24 22.26
CA ALA A 91 14.83 7.34 20.87
C ALA A 91 15.85 6.78 19.88
N VAL A 92 17.15 7.08 20.09
CA VAL A 92 18.24 6.53 19.26
C VAL A 92 18.25 5.01 19.33
N LYS A 93 18.13 4.43 20.53
CA LYS A 93 18.11 2.98 20.74
C LYS A 93 16.94 2.32 20.00
N GLU A 94 15.73 2.87 20.12
CA GLU A 94 14.54 2.32 19.43
C GLU A 94 14.67 2.38 17.91
N ILE A 95 15.04 3.54 17.37
CA ILE A 95 15.21 3.73 15.92
C ILE A 95 16.30 2.77 15.39
N LYS A 96 17.42 2.63 16.10
CA LYS A 96 18.51 1.73 15.73
C LYS A 96 18.05 0.27 15.73
N ASN A 97 17.39 -0.17 16.81
CA ASN A 97 16.93 -1.55 16.94
C ASN A 97 15.97 -1.92 15.81
N PHE A 98 15.00 -1.03 15.52
CA PHE A 98 14.05 -1.23 14.44
C PHE A 98 14.71 -1.23 13.05
N TYR A 99 15.66 -0.31 12.79
CA TYR A 99 16.36 -0.29 11.51
C TYR A 99 17.19 -1.57 11.28
N VAL A 100 17.90 -2.04 12.31
CA VAL A 100 18.72 -3.25 12.24
C VAL A 100 17.84 -4.49 12.05
N SER A 101 16.71 -4.60 12.76
CA SER A 101 15.79 -5.72 12.57
C SER A 101 15.19 -5.72 11.17
N LEU A 102 14.76 -4.55 10.69
CA LEU A 102 14.21 -4.39 9.34
C LEU A 102 15.22 -4.76 8.25
N ARG A 103 16.49 -4.35 8.40
CA ARG A 103 17.52 -4.63 7.40
C ARG A 103 17.90 -6.10 7.32
N ASN A 104 17.99 -6.77 8.47
CA ASN A 104 18.36 -8.19 8.58
C ASN A 104 17.17 -9.15 8.45
N ALA A 105 15.97 -8.62 8.22
CA ALA A 105 14.76 -9.41 8.00
C ALA A 105 14.98 -10.44 6.87
N PRO A 106 14.62 -11.73 7.08
CA PRO A 106 14.76 -12.77 6.07
C PRO A 106 13.95 -12.43 4.81
N THR A 107 14.58 -12.50 3.64
CA THR A 107 13.87 -12.49 2.36
C THR A 107 13.37 -13.90 2.08
N ALA A 108 12.05 -14.08 2.01
CA ALA A 108 11.41 -15.39 1.88
C ALA A 108 11.64 -16.10 0.53
N SER A 109 12.34 -15.48 -0.43
CA SER A 109 12.67 -16.12 -1.71
C SER A 109 13.95 -15.56 -2.34
N ASP A 110 14.75 -16.45 -2.93
CA ASP A 110 16.00 -16.17 -3.66
C ASP A 110 15.79 -15.39 -4.98
N SER A 111 14.55 -15.06 -5.32
CA SER A 111 14.16 -14.53 -6.64
C SER A 111 13.23 -13.31 -6.60
N ALA A 112 12.86 -12.80 -5.42
CA ALA A 112 12.07 -11.56 -5.32
C ALA A 112 12.97 -10.38 -4.95
N VAL A 113 13.26 -9.54 -5.94
CA VAL A 113 13.73 -8.16 -5.72
C VAL A 113 12.83 -7.53 -4.66
N ARG A 114 13.37 -7.14 -3.49
CA ARG A 114 12.62 -6.32 -2.53
C ARG A 114 12.09 -5.12 -3.32
N PRO A 115 10.76 -4.94 -3.47
CA PRO A 115 10.22 -3.87 -4.31
C PRO A 115 10.74 -2.49 -3.89
N ILE A 116 11.11 -2.38 -2.60
CA ILE A 116 11.71 -1.20 -2.00
C ILE A 116 12.94 -1.64 -1.18
N PRO A 117 14.17 -1.32 -1.61
CA PRO A 117 15.37 -1.64 -0.85
C PRO A 117 15.43 -0.83 0.46
N ILE A 118 15.75 -1.50 1.57
CA ILE A 118 15.98 -0.87 2.87
C ILE A 118 17.40 -0.30 2.89
N THR A 119 17.52 1.02 2.75
CA THR A 119 18.80 1.74 2.71
C THR A 119 19.02 2.59 3.96
N ALA A 120 20.24 3.09 4.18
CA ALA A 120 20.54 4.03 5.26
C ALA A 120 19.66 5.30 5.23
N ARG A 121 19.08 5.63 4.07
CA ARG A 121 18.13 6.72 3.93
C ARG A 121 16.87 6.54 4.79
N GLN A 122 16.42 5.31 4.99
CA GLN A 122 15.26 5.01 5.83
C GLN A 122 15.53 5.33 7.31
N LEU A 123 16.78 5.19 7.75
CA LEU A 123 17.19 5.63 9.08
C LEU A 123 17.06 7.17 9.20
N SER A 124 17.54 7.91 8.20
CA SER A 124 17.38 9.36 8.16
C SER A 124 15.92 9.81 8.04
N ALA A 125 15.05 8.99 7.43
CA ALA A 125 13.62 9.24 7.38
C ALA A 125 12.98 9.10 8.77
N LEU A 126 13.30 8.02 9.51
CA LEU A 126 12.82 7.80 10.87
C LEU A 126 13.20 8.95 11.81
N VAL A 127 14.45 9.42 11.74
CA VAL A 127 14.90 10.58 12.54
C VAL A 127 14.06 11.82 12.21
N ARG A 128 13.92 12.15 10.92
CA ARG A 128 13.14 13.33 10.49
C ARG A 128 11.66 13.24 10.88
N LEU A 129 11.07 12.05 10.85
CA LEU A 129 9.70 11.81 11.32
C LEU A 129 9.58 11.94 12.84
N GLY A 130 10.56 11.43 13.60
CA GLY A 130 10.60 11.57 15.06
C GLY A 130 10.75 13.03 15.49
N GLU A 131 11.66 13.78 14.87
CA GLU A 131 11.80 15.23 15.08
C GLU A 131 10.52 15.98 14.74
N ALA A 132 9.84 15.62 13.64
CA ALA A 132 8.56 16.22 13.28
C ALA A 132 7.49 15.95 14.35
N SER A 133 7.42 14.73 14.90
CA SER A 133 6.52 14.38 16.01
C SER A 133 6.83 15.17 17.28
N ALA A 134 8.11 15.37 17.62
CA ALA A 134 8.49 16.20 18.76
C ALA A 134 8.13 17.69 18.56
N LYS A 135 8.29 18.21 17.33
CA LYS A 135 7.91 19.60 16.99
C LYS A 135 6.41 19.85 17.10
N THR A 136 5.57 18.89 16.73
CA THR A 136 4.11 19.07 16.82
C THR A 136 3.60 19.11 18.27
N ARG A 137 4.39 18.63 19.24
CA ARG A 137 4.12 18.79 20.68
C ARG A 137 4.92 19.91 21.35
N LEU A 138 5.65 20.72 20.56
CA LEU A 138 6.53 21.80 21.01
C LEU A 138 7.65 21.34 21.96
N SER A 139 8.11 20.10 21.84
CA SER A 139 9.21 19.58 22.65
C SER A 139 10.56 19.81 22.01
N ASP A 140 11.54 20.13 22.84
CA ASP A 140 12.96 20.28 22.54
C ASP A 140 13.72 18.94 22.52
N LYS A 141 13.04 17.82 22.72
CA LYS A 141 13.66 16.49 22.73
C LYS A 141 12.82 15.51 21.93
N VAL A 142 13.46 14.59 21.21
CA VAL A 142 12.78 13.44 20.59
C VAL A 142 12.74 12.32 21.62
N GLU A 143 11.56 12.04 22.15
CA GLU A 143 11.34 10.99 23.14
C GLU A 143 11.06 9.64 22.49
N LYS A 144 11.09 8.57 23.28
CA LYS A 144 10.75 7.22 22.84
C LYS A 144 9.41 7.16 22.08
N VAL A 145 8.39 7.86 22.59
CA VAL A 145 7.05 7.90 21.97
C VAL A 145 7.06 8.50 20.57
N ASP A 146 7.94 9.45 20.28
CA ASP A 146 8.07 10.05 18.96
C ASP A 146 8.77 9.08 17.98
N ALA A 147 9.77 8.35 18.47
CA ALA A 147 10.40 7.27 17.71
C ALA A 147 9.38 6.16 17.39
N GLU A 148 8.57 5.74 18.36
CA GLU A 148 7.52 4.73 18.16
C GLU A 148 6.48 5.18 17.12
N ARG A 149 6.07 6.46 17.12
CA ARG A 149 5.20 7.03 16.07
C ARG A 149 5.86 7.05 14.70
N ALA A 150 7.13 7.45 14.61
CA ALA A 150 7.86 7.43 13.34
C ALA A 150 7.96 5.99 12.78
N ILE A 151 8.24 5.03 13.66
CA ILE A 151 8.29 3.61 13.33
C ILE A 151 6.92 3.10 12.88
N SER A 152 5.83 3.48 13.55
CA SER A 152 4.48 3.03 13.18
C SER A 152 4.07 3.55 11.79
N ILE A 153 4.42 4.78 11.46
CA ILE A 153 4.20 5.35 10.12
C ILE A 153 4.99 4.58 9.07
N LEU A 154 6.28 4.32 9.31
CA LEU A 154 7.10 3.57 8.36
C LEU A 154 6.58 2.13 8.21
N LYS A 155 6.22 1.48 9.30
CA LYS A 155 5.61 0.15 9.31
C LYS A 155 4.33 0.12 8.48
N TYR A 156 3.44 1.10 8.64
CA TYR A 156 2.20 1.19 7.87
C TYR A 156 2.48 1.29 6.36
N TYR A 157 3.42 2.16 5.98
CA TYR A 157 3.91 2.23 4.60
C TYR A 157 4.44 0.89 4.09
N LEU A 158 5.33 0.25 4.86
CA LEU A 158 5.93 -1.02 4.47
C LEU A 158 4.89 -2.14 4.38
N MET A 159 3.89 -2.18 5.26
CA MET A 159 2.77 -3.12 5.21
C MET A 159 1.97 -2.97 3.92
N GLN A 160 1.68 -1.74 3.51
CA GLN A 160 1.01 -1.52 2.23
C GLN A 160 1.87 -1.98 1.05
N ALA A 161 3.20 -1.83 1.14
CA ALA A 161 4.17 -2.36 0.20
C ALA A 161 4.41 -3.88 0.32
N GLY A 162 3.72 -4.55 1.25
CA GLY A 162 3.72 -5.99 1.45
C GLY A 162 4.75 -6.53 2.44
N PHE A 163 5.03 -5.78 3.51
CA PHE A 163 5.83 -6.22 4.66
C PHE A 163 4.91 -6.73 5.80
N ASP A 164 5.11 -7.96 6.23
CA ASP A 164 4.39 -8.56 7.35
C ASP A 164 5.15 -8.39 8.67
N GLN A 165 4.49 -7.76 9.64
CA GLN A 165 5.06 -7.48 10.95
C GLN A 165 5.15 -8.72 11.85
N ASP A 166 4.25 -9.69 11.69
CA ASP A 166 4.20 -10.88 12.54
C ASP A 166 5.29 -11.87 12.12
N THR A 167 5.50 -12.00 10.82
CA THR A 167 6.53 -12.89 10.26
C THR A 167 7.88 -12.19 10.03
N GLN A 168 7.96 -10.87 10.25
CA GLN A 168 9.13 -10.04 9.93
C GLN A 168 9.66 -10.30 8.52
N SER A 169 8.76 -10.54 7.57
CA SER A 169 9.12 -10.94 6.21
C SER A 169 8.34 -10.11 5.20
N PHE A 170 8.91 -9.90 4.02
CA PHE A 170 8.18 -9.27 2.91
C PHE A 170 7.23 -10.29 2.29
N ASP A 171 6.15 -10.59 3.00
CA ASP A 171 5.07 -11.42 2.50
C ASP A 171 3.94 -10.51 1.99
N ILE A 172 4.11 -10.02 0.76
CA ILE A 172 3.13 -9.21 0.05
C ILE A 172 1.78 -9.94 -0.04
N ASP A 173 1.83 -11.27 0.03
CA ASP A 173 0.75 -12.15 -0.35
C ASP A 173 -0.33 -12.20 0.76
N LYS A 174 0.08 -12.27 2.03
CA LYS A 174 -0.85 -12.44 3.15
C LYS A 174 -1.65 -11.19 3.53
N ILE A 175 -1.06 -9.98 3.46
CA ILE A 175 -1.65 -8.75 4.01
C ILE A 175 -2.52 -7.99 3.01
N VAL A 176 -2.16 -8.02 1.72
CA VAL A 176 -2.84 -7.22 0.70
C VAL A 176 -4.07 -7.93 0.13
N THR A 177 -4.06 -9.26 0.10
CA THR A 177 -5.10 -10.05 -0.59
C THR A 177 -5.74 -11.13 0.29
N GLY A 178 -5.11 -11.52 1.40
CA GLY A 178 -5.47 -12.73 2.15
C GLY A 178 -5.12 -14.04 1.41
N VAL A 179 -4.25 -13.97 0.39
CA VAL A 179 -3.96 -15.08 -0.53
C VAL A 179 -2.47 -15.46 -0.44
N THR A 180 -2.12 -16.74 -0.36
CA THR A 180 -0.71 -17.19 -0.24
C THR A 180 0.10 -16.95 -1.52
N ALA A 181 1.43 -16.91 -1.44
CA ALA A 181 2.33 -16.78 -2.60
C ALA A 181 2.00 -17.73 -3.77
N SER A 182 1.73 -18.99 -3.44
CA SER A 182 1.32 -20.00 -4.41
C SER A 182 -0.01 -19.63 -5.09
N LYS A 183 -1.02 -19.21 -4.31
CA LYS A 183 -2.31 -18.80 -4.85
C LYS A 183 -2.24 -17.48 -5.64
N ARG A 184 -1.39 -16.53 -5.25
CA ARG A 184 -1.14 -15.31 -6.03
C ARG A 184 -0.45 -15.61 -7.36
N GLY A 185 0.54 -16.50 -7.34
CA GLY A 185 1.17 -17.01 -8.56
C GLY A 185 0.12 -17.55 -9.53
N LYS A 186 -0.86 -18.30 -9.01
CA LYS A 186 -2.00 -18.77 -9.80
C LYS A 186 -2.87 -17.63 -10.34
N ILE A 187 -3.19 -16.62 -9.53
CA ILE A 187 -3.97 -15.45 -10.00
C ILE A 187 -3.23 -14.69 -11.11
N ILE A 188 -1.91 -14.49 -10.98
CA ILE A 188 -1.08 -13.81 -11.99
C ILE A 188 -1.02 -14.64 -13.28
N GLU A 189 -0.79 -15.95 -13.16
CA GLU A 189 -0.74 -16.85 -14.32
C GLU A 189 -2.10 -16.91 -15.03
N MET A 190 -3.20 -16.94 -14.28
CA MET A 190 -4.55 -16.86 -14.83
C MET A 190 -4.77 -15.53 -15.56
N LYS A 191 -4.38 -14.39 -14.95
CA LYS A 191 -4.51 -13.06 -15.59
C LYS A 191 -3.71 -12.96 -16.88
N ASN A 192 -2.47 -13.46 -16.90
CA ASN A 192 -1.64 -13.52 -18.11
C ASN A 192 -2.28 -14.41 -19.18
N MET A 193 -2.86 -15.56 -18.79
CA MET A 193 -3.55 -16.43 -19.73
C MET A 193 -4.79 -15.77 -20.34
N ILE A 194 -5.55 -14.99 -19.55
CA ILE A 194 -6.70 -14.22 -20.06
C ILE A 194 -6.21 -13.16 -21.07
N ILE A 195 -5.11 -12.45 -20.80
CA ILE A 195 -4.51 -11.49 -21.75
C ILE A 195 -4.08 -12.19 -23.04
N ASP A 196 -3.44 -13.35 -22.93
CA ASP A 196 -3.01 -14.14 -24.09
C ASP A 196 -4.20 -14.65 -24.93
N LEU A 197 -5.30 -15.03 -24.28
CA LEU A 197 -6.54 -15.45 -24.94
C LEU A 197 -7.29 -14.27 -25.56
N GLU A 198 -7.24 -13.09 -24.94
CA GLU A 198 -7.84 -11.87 -25.50
C GLU A 198 -7.24 -11.55 -26.87
N ASN A 199 -5.92 -11.71 -27.01
CA ASN A 199 -5.21 -11.50 -28.27
C ASN A 199 -5.57 -12.53 -29.36
N LYS A 200 -6.07 -13.72 -28.99
CA LYS A 200 -6.37 -14.82 -29.93
C LYS A 200 -7.85 -14.92 -30.29
N VAL A 201 -8.73 -14.77 -29.31
CA VAL A 201 -10.18 -15.04 -29.40
C VAL A 201 -10.99 -13.73 -29.40
N GLY A 202 -10.37 -12.62 -28.99
CA GLY A 202 -11.01 -11.31 -28.84
C GLY A 202 -11.46 -11.04 -27.41
N LYS A 203 -12.11 -9.88 -27.19
CA LYS A 203 -12.48 -9.36 -25.86
C LYS A 203 -13.42 -10.24 -25.04
N GLN A 204 -14.20 -11.12 -25.67
CA GLN A 204 -15.14 -12.02 -24.98
C GLN A 204 -14.60 -13.44 -25.01
N ILE A 205 -14.01 -13.85 -23.90
CA ILE A 205 -13.37 -15.16 -23.79
C ILE A 205 -14.37 -16.14 -23.17
N PRO A 206 -14.67 -17.28 -23.83
CA PRO A 206 -15.46 -18.35 -23.22
C PRO A 206 -14.72 -18.94 -22.01
N VAL A 207 -15.43 -19.14 -20.90
CA VAL A 207 -14.85 -19.74 -19.68
C VAL A 207 -14.32 -21.15 -19.99
N GLU A 208 -14.98 -21.90 -20.87
CA GLU A 208 -14.51 -23.23 -21.30
C GLU A 208 -13.15 -23.20 -22.02
N GLU A 209 -12.87 -22.14 -22.79
CA GLU A 209 -11.57 -21.99 -23.46
C GLU A 209 -10.47 -21.58 -22.47
N LEU A 210 -10.81 -20.80 -21.44
CA LEU A 210 -9.90 -20.52 -20.33
C LEU A 210 -9.60 -21.78 -19.52
N GLU A 211 -10.62 -22.58 -19.20
CA GLU A 211 -10.48 -23.86 -18.49
C GLU A 211 -9.57 -24.83 -19.27
N LYS A 212 -9.77 -24.97 -20.58
CA LYS A 212 -8.90 -25.80 -21.44
C LYS A 212 -7.47 -25.26 -21.51
N ALA A 213 -7.29 -23.94 -21.60
CA ALA A 213 -5.96 -23.35 -21.66
C ALA A 213 -5.17 -23.49 -20.35
N LEU A 214 -5.88 -23.61 -19.22
CA LEU A 214 -5.31 -23.82 -17.89
C LEU A 214 -5.32 -25.31 -17.47
N GLU A 215 -5.84 -26.19 -18.32
CA GLU A 215 -5.90 -27.63 -18.08
C GLU A 215 -4.48 -28.19 -17.91
N GLY A 216 -4.20 -28.77 -16.74
CA GLY A 216 -2.87 -29.28 -16.38
C GLY A 216 -1.92 -28.27 -15.70
N LYS A 217 -2.27 -26.98 -15.67
CA LYS A 217 -1.53 -25.93 -14.93
C LYS A 217 -2.20 -25.58 -13.60
N MET A 218 -3.53 -25.64 -13.53
CA MET A 218 -4.31 -25.37 -12.33
C MET A 218 -5.45 -26.37 -12.19
N GLU A 219 -5.84 -26.65 -10.93
CA GLU A 219 -7.07 -27.39 -10.67
C GLU A 219 -8.28 -26.48 -10.85
N LYS A 220 -9.42 -27.07 -11.23
CA LYS A 220 -10.67 -26.35 -11.49
C LYS A 220 -11.12 -25.51 -10.29
N ALA A 221 -10.95 -26.03 -9.07
CA ALA A 221 -11.25 -25.30 -7.84
C ALA A 221 -10.36 -24.04 -7.63
N ASP A 222 -9.10 -24.08 -8.07
CA ASP A 222 -8.21 -22.92 -8.00
C ASP A 222 -8.56 -21.87 -9.08
N ILE A 223 -9.00 -22.33 -10.25
CA ILE A 223 -9.46 -21.45 -11.35
C ILE A 223 -10.70 -20.68 -10.89
N ASP A 224 -11.66 -21.37 -10.26
CA ASP A 224 -12.87 -20.75 -9.72
C ASP A 224 -12.55 -19.72 -8.60
N ASP A 225 -11.69 -20.09 -7.62
CA ASP A 225 -11.23 -19.18 -6.54
C ASP A 225 -10.52 -17.94 -7.10
N ALA A 226 -9.70 -18.13 -8.14
CA ALA A 226 -8.98 -17.04 -8.79
C ALA A 226 -9.92 -16.14 -9.62
N LEU A 227 -10.88 -16.71 -10.36
CA LEU A 227 -11.89 -15.96 -11.12
C LEU A 227 -12.78 -15.12 -10.21
N GLU A 228 -13.24 -15.69 -9.10
CA GLU A 228 -14.05 -14.98 -8.12
C GLU A 228 -13.27 -13.77 -7.54
N LYS A 229 -12.00 -13.96 -7.23
CA LYS A 229 -11.12 -12.90 -6.74
C LYS A 229 -10.82 -11.80 -7.76
N LEU A 230 -10.65 -12.16 -9.04
CA LEU A 230 -10.53 -11.18 -10.11
C LEU A 230 -11.86 -10.43 -10.36
N ALA A 231 -13.00 -11.08 -10.16
CA ALA A 231 -14.31 -10.43 -10.25
C ALA A 231 -14.55 -9.45 -9.10
N ILE A 232 -14.19 -9.82 -7.85
CA ILE A 232 -14.32 -8.95 -6.67
C ILE A 232 -13.42 -7.72 -6.78
N SER A 233 -12.20 -7.88 -7.29
CA SER A 233 -11.28 -6.76 -7.53
C SER A 233 -11.69 -5.87 -8.70
N GLY A 234 -12.68 -6.30 -9.50
CA GLY A 234 -13.15 -5.59 -10.67
C GLY A 234 -12.18 -5.65 -11.86
N ASP A 235 -11.22 -6.57 -11.84
CA ASP A 235 -10.31 -6.83 -12.96
C ASP A 235 -11.00 -7.58 -14.10
N VAL A 236 -11.95 -8.46 -13.76
CA VAL A 236 -12.71 -9.27 -14.72
C VAL A 236 -14.20 -9.08 -14.48
N PHE A 237 -14.98 -8.98 -15.55
CA PHE A 237 -16.44 -9.00 -15.48
C PHE A 237 -17.04 -10.04 -16.43
N HIS A 238 -18.29 -10.40 -16.16
CA HIS A 238 -19.03 -11.39 -16.93
C HIS A 238 -20.06 -10.69 -17.84
N PRO A 239 -19.75 -10.42 -19.13
CA PRO A 239 -20.69 -9.75 -20.03
C PRO A 239 -21.92 -10.60 -20.35
N LYS A 240 -21.75 -11.94 -20.41
CA LYS A 240 -22.79 -12.92 -20.70
C LYS A 240 -22.49 -14.22 -19.94
N LYS A 241 -23.51 -15.04 -19.70
CA LYS A 241 -23.35 -16.34 -19.03
C LYS A 241 -22.33 -17.20 -19.80
N GLY A 242 -21.27 -17.63 -19.12
CA GLY A 242 -20.19 -18.44 -19.71
C GLY A 242 -19.09 -17.66 -20.42
N PHE A 243 -19.10 -16.32 -20.37
CA PHE A 243 -18.04 -15.47 -20.94
C PHE A 243 -17.46 -14.55 -19.88
N ILE A 244 -16.15 -14.30 -20.01
CA ILE A 244 -15.38 -13.36 -19.19
C ILE A 244 -14.70 -12.33 -20.09
N GLN A 245 -14.48 -11.15 -19.53
CA GLN A 245 -13.80 -10.04 -20.20
C GLN A 245 -12.99 -9.24 -19.17
N LEU A 246 -11.74 -8.90 -19.51
CA LEU A 246 -10.92 -7.97 -18.74
C LEU A 246 -11.48 -6.54 -18.87
N VAL A 247 -11.46 -5.80 -17.76
CA VAL A 247 -11.89 -4.39 -17.69
C VAL A 247 -10.82 -3.46 -18.26
#